data_AF-A0AAI8PR96-F1
#
_entry.id   AF-A0AAI8PR96-F1
#
_cell.length_a   1.000
_cell.length_b   1.000
_cell.length_c   1.000
_cell.angle_alpha   90.00
_cell.angle_beta   90.00
_cell.angle_gamma   90.00
#
_symmetry.space_group_name_H-M   'P 1'
#
loop_
_entity.id
_entity.type
_entity.pdbx_description
1 polymer ?
#
loop_
_entity_poly.entity_id
_entity_poly.type
_entity_poly.pdbx_seq_one_letter_code
_entity_poly.pdbx_strand_id
1 'polypeptide(L)'
;MGRIKPHKPRRERPSAFALAMSAAYRCGHCHSTTRAYRDAFGNDHLVVEHDDSCPVLGGVVPSAPDTARAIEQVTDTPKAA
;
A
#
# COMPACT_ATOMS: atom_id res chain seq x y z
N MET A 1 26.24 -33.18 -17.22
CA MET A 1 26.24 -31.80 -16.68
C MET A 1 24.79 -31.38 -16.46
N GLY A 2 24.35 -31.21 -15.21
CA GLY A 2 22.95 -30.88 -14.89
C GLY A 2 22.61 -29.41 -15.15
N ARG A 3 21.51 -29.15 -15.86
CA ARG A 3 20.98 -27.78 -16.05
C ARG A 3 20.56 -27.20 -14.71
N ILE A 4 21.24 -26.16 -14.23
CA ILE A 4 20.78 -25.32 -13.12
C ILE A 4 19.55 -24.57 -13.66
N LYS A 5 18.36 -24.90 -13.13
CA LYS A 5 17.14 -24.16 -13.47
C LYS A 5 17.19 -22.79 -12.78
N PRO A 6 16.90 -21.67 -13.48
CA PRO A 6 16.89 -20.36 -12.85
C PRO A 6 15.80 -20.34 -11.76
N HIS A 7 16.21 -20.07 -10.53
CA HIS A 7 15.30 -19.90 -9.41
C HIS A 7 14.54 -18.59 -9.67
N LYS A 8 13.23 -18.68 -9.99
CA LYS A 8 12.40 -17.48 -10.09
C LYS A 8 12.44 -16.79 -8.71
N PRO A 9 12.70 -15.47 -8.64
CA PRO A 9 12.65 -14.77 -7.38
C PRO A 9 11.23 -14.92 -6.82
N ARG A 10 11.14 -15.55 -5.65
CA ARG A 10 9.88 -15.74 -4.94
C ARG A 10 9.45 -14.33 -4.55
N ARG A 11 8.39 -13.80 -5.18
CA ARG A 11 7.83 -12.49 -4.77
C ARG A 11 7.56 -12.58 -3.27
N GLU A 12 8.24 -11.76 -2.50
CA GLU A 12 8.04 -11.76 -1.06
C GLU A 12 6.62 -11.29 -0.77
N ARG A 13 6.01 -11.93 0.23
CA ARG A 13 4.65 -11.56 0.62
C ARG A 13 4.74 -10.20 1.33
N PRO A 14 3.81 -9.28 1.05
CA PRO A 14 3.72 -8.04 1.82
C PRO A 14 3.50 -8.35 3.30
N SER A 15 3.95 -7.45 4.18
CA SER A 15 3.67 -7.58 5.61
C SER A 15 2.16 -7.56 5.89
N ALA A 16 1.79 -8.11 7.05
CA ALA A 16 0.41 -8.02 7.55
C ALA A 16 -0.06 -6.57 7.67
N PHE A 17 0.84 -5.65 8.03
CA PHE A 17 0.55 -4.22 8.10
C PHE A 17 0.21 -3.63 6.72
N ALA A 18 1.04 -3.91 5.70
CA ALA A 18 0.78 -3.44 4.34
C ALA A 18 -0.52 -4.00 3.77
N LEU A 19 -0.82 -5.27 4.05
CA LEU A 19 -2.09 -5.89 3.69
C LEU A 19 -3.28 -5.21 4.38
N ALA A 20 -3.18 -4.96 5.70
CA ALA A 20 -4.22 -4.27 6.45
C ALA A 20 -4.46 -2.85 5.93
N MET A 21 -3.40 -2.10 5.66
CA MET A 21 -3.48 -0.77 5.04
C MET A 21 -4.19 -0.81 3.69
N SER A 22 -3.85 -1.78 2.82
CA SER A 22 -4.49 -1.92 1.51
C SER A 22 -5.97 -2.28 1.58
N ALA A 23 -6.38 -3.03 2.61
CA ALA A 23 -7.78 -3.37 2.82
C ALA A 23 -8.58 -2.24 3.48
N ALA A 24 -7.92 -1.42 4.30
CA ALA A 24 -8.54 -0.31 5.02
C ALA A 24 -8.65 0.97 4.16
N TYR A 25 -7.70 1.19 3.25
CA TYR A 25 -7.66 2.38 2.43
C TYR A 25 -8.90 2.48 1.52
N ARG A 26 -9.55 3.65 1.54
CA ARG A 26 -10.63 4.03 0.65
C ARG A 26 -10.52 5.49 0.29
N CYS A 27 -10.40 5.80 -0.99
CA CYS A 27 -10.48 7.18 -1.46
C CYS A 27 -11.88 7.74 -1.16
N GLY A 28 -11.95 8.95 -0.60
CA GLY A 28 -13.22 9.64 -0.32
C GLY A 28 -13.89 10.26 -1.56
N HIS A 29 -13.22 10.24 -2.72
CA HIS A 29 -13.65 10.97 -3.92
C HIS A 29 -13.90 10.08 -5.14
N CYS A 30 -13.44 8.83 -5.14
CA CYS A 30 -13.58 7.90 -6.27
C CYS A 30 -13.61 6.44 -5.82
N HIS A 31 -13.86 5.52 -6.75
CA HIS A 31 -13.89 4.08 -6.47
C HIS A 31 -12.51 3.45 -6.62
N SER A 32 -11.52 3.98 -5.89
CA SER A 32 -10.13 3.55 -6.02
C SER A 32 -9.92 2.07 -5.69
N THR A 33 -9.07 1.39 -6.46
CA THR A 33 -8.57 0.05 -6.12
C THR A 33 -7.20 0.13 -5.46
N THR A 34 -6.95 -0.73 -4.48
CA THR A 34 -5.71 -0.70 -3.69
C THR A 34 -5.06 -2.07 -3.62
N ARG A 35 -3.75 -2.12 -3.72
CA ARG A 35 -2.96 -3.36 -3.54
C ARG A 35 -1.66 -3.10 -2.81
N ALA A 36 -1.24 -4.08 -2.02
CA ALA A 36 0.07 -4.09 -1.39
C ALA A 36 1.00 -5.10 -2.09
N TYR A 37 2.28 -4.76 -2.19
CA TYR A 37 3.32 -5.69 -2.62
C TYR A 37 4.64 -5.39 -1.89
N ARG A 38 5.52 -6.39 -1.79
CA ARG A 38 6.87 -6.21 -1.27
C ARG A 38 7.87 -6.27 -2.42
N ASP A 39 8.82 -5.32 -2.44
CA ASP A 39 9.86 -5.27 -3.46
C ASP A 39 11.03 -6.22 -3.13
N ALA A 40 12.02 -6.28 -4.04
CA ALA A 40 13.20 -7.13 -3.86
C ALA A 40 14.16 -6.65 -2.75
N PHE A 41 13.96 -5.44 -2.24
CA PHE A 41 14.73 -4.87 -1.14
C PHE A 41 14.03 -5.04 0.21
N GLY A 42 12.85 -5.68 0.24
CA GLY A 42 12.08 -5.92 1.45
C GLY A 42 11.17 -4.76 1.85
N ASN A 43 11.03 -3.72 1.02
CA ASN A 43 10.12 -2.60 1.32
C ASN A 43 8.69 -2.96 0.92
N ASP A 44 7.75 -2.63 1.79
CA ASP A 44 6.32 -2.74 1.48
C ASP A 44 5.84 -1.48 0.75
N HIS A 45 5.14 -1.70 -0.36
CA HIS A 45 4.56 -0.66 -1.21
C HIS A 45 3.04 -0.77 -1.20
N LEU A 46 2.37 0.38 -1.11
CA LEU A 46 0.94 0.51 -1.27
C LEU A 46 0.65 1.23 -2.58
N VAL A 47 -0.05 0.56 -3.50
CA VAL A 47 -0.46 1.15 -4.77
C VAL A 47 -1.95 1.43 -4.69
N VAL A 48 -2.31 2.68 -4.91
CA VAL A 48 -3.69 3.14 -5.05
C VAL A 48 -3.90 3.54 -6.50
N GLU A 49 -4.88 2.93 -7.15
CA GLU A 49 -5.31 3.23 -8.50
C GLU A 49 -6.62 4.02 -8.40
N HIS A 50 -6.60 5.28 -8.86
CA HIS A 50 -7.77 6.16 -8.87
C HIS A 50 -8.48 6.13 -10.22
N ASP A 51 -9.77 6.49 -10.22
CA ASP A 51 -10.50 6.78 -11.45
C ASP A 51 -9.88 8.01 -12.13
N ASP A 52 -9.89 8.07 -13.46
CA ASP A 52 -9.27 9.17 -14.24
C ASP A 52 -9.85 10.55 -13.88
N SER A 53 -11.11 10.60 -13.44
CA SER A 53 -11.79 11.82 -13.01
C SER A 53 -11.56 12.18 -11.52
N CYS A 54 -10.72 11.43 -10.81
CA CYS A 54 -10.50 11.67 -9.38
C CYS A 54 -9.79 13.01 -9.15
N PRO A 55 -10.32 13.90 -8.29
CA PRO A 55 -9.74 15.22 -8.04
C PRO A 55 -8.35 15.15 -7.37
N VAL A 56 -7.98 14.00 -6.79
CA VAL A 56 -6.64 13.73 -6.26
C VAL A 56 -5.61 13.70 -7.41
N LEU A 57 -5.92 13.05 -8.54
CA LEU A 57 -5.04 13.01 -9.71
C LEU A 57 -4.91 14.39 -10.37
N GLY A 58 -5.99 15.17 -10.36
CA GLY A 58 -6.01 16.54 -10.85
C GLY A 58 -5.28 17.55 -9.97
N GLY A 59 -4.78 17.15 -8.80
CA GLY A 59 -4.14 18.05 -7.83
C GLY A 59 -5.08 19.08 -7.21
N VAL A 60 -6.40 18.90 -7.40
CA VAL A 60 -7.45 19.81 -6.89
C VAL A 60 -7.64 19.63 -5.39
N VAL A 61 -7.45 18.40 -4.91
CA VAL A 61 -7.41 18.06 -3.48
C VAL A 61 -6.03 17.49 -3.17
N PRO A 62 -5.36 17.92 -2.10
CA PRO A 62 -4.09 17.31 -1.70
C PRO A 62 -4.31 15.82 -1.40
N SER A 63 -3.33 14.98 -1.71
CA SER A 63 -3.29 13.57 -1.29
C SER A 63 -3.05 13.39 0.22
N ALA A 64 -2.97 14.50 0.96
CA ALA A 64 -2.70 14.55 2.40
C ALA A 64 -3.82 13.96 3.30
N PRO A 65 -5.14 14.02 2.99
CA PRO A 65 -6.17 13.35 3.80
C PRO A 65 -6.01 11.83 3.82
N ASP A 66 -5.51 11.27 2.71
CA ASP A 66 -5.12 9.85 2.61
C ASP A 66 -3.87 9.54 3.43
N THR A 67 -2.96 10.52 3.55
CA THR A 67 -1.75 10.42 4.38
C THR A 67 -2.09 10.57 5.88
N ALA A 68 -3.06 11.41 6.24
CA ALA A 68 -3.47 11.67 7.63
C ALA A 68 -4.24 10.49 8.24
N ARG A 69 -5.11 9.81 7.48
CA ARG A 69 -5.80 8.60 7.95
C ARG A 69 -4.85 7.43 8.23
N ALA A 70 -3.70 7.39 7.56
CA ALA A 70 -2.65 6.41 7.86
C ALA A 70 -1.92 6.71 9.18
N ILE A 71 -1.84 7.98 9.58
CA ILE A 71 -1.10 8.41 10.77
C ILE A 71 -1.93 8.22 12.04
N GLU A 72 -3.23 8.53 12.02
CA GLU A 72 -4.11 8.34 13.20
C GLU A 72 -4.21 6.87 13.64
N GLN A 73 -4.04 5.91 12.74
CA GLN A 73 -4.05 4.48 13.09
C GLN A 73 -2.73 3.96 13.67
N VAL A 74 -1.60 4.65 13.45
CA VAL A 74 -0.29 4.24 13.98
C VAL A 74 -0.09 4.74 15.42
N THR A 75 -0.79 5.80 15.84
CA THR A 75 -0.65 6.38 17.18
C THR A 75 -1.45 5.66 18.28
N ASP A 76 -2.34 4.73 17.93
CA ASP A 76 -3.14 3.94 18.89
C ASP A 76 -2.48 2.58 19.23
N THR A 77 -1.14 2.53 19.27
CA THR A 77 -0.47 1.42 19.97
C THR A 77 -0.42 1.81 21.46
N PRO A 78 -1.17 1.15 22.36
CA PRO A 78 -0.99 1.38 23.78
C PRO A 78 0.46 1.02 24.12
N LYS A 79 1.18 1.99 24.69
CA LYS A 79 2.49 1.78 25.30
C LYS A 79 2.31 0.74 26.42
N ALA A 80 2.57 -0.52 26.10
CA ALA A 80 2.60 -1.59 27.07
C ALA A 80 3.88 -1.46 27.91
N ALA A 81 3.66 -1.24 29.21
CA ALA A 81 4.59 -1.27 30.34
C ALA A 81 5.66 -0.17 30.41
#